data_AF-E3NCA0-F1
#
_entry.id   AF-E3NCA0-F1
#
_cell.length_a   1.000
_cell.length_b   1.000
_cell.length_c   1.000
_cell.angle_alpha   90.00
_cell.angle_beta   90.00
_cell.angle_gamma   90.00
#
_symmetry.space_group_name_H-M   'P 1'
#
loop_
_entity.id
_entity.type
_entity.pdbx_description
1 polymer ?
#
loop_
_entity_poly.entity_id
_entity_poly.type
_entity_poly.pdbx_seq_one_letter_code
_entity_poly.pdbx_strand_id
1 'polypeptide(L)'
;MNFSVFLLLVLPSVIVLAQFGAGEEPTTQDTFDYSTPENPVDTEPPVVAEKFPDTEKLFGIPNNLWRCGSDFVTKMAIKQINNTCPLAAAEFNHCCAVHDDCYDGQRGQKHCDRQFCECLEYHVATDPNAANCGNLTKMVCPLLSYYGRFAYDDSRDSKNSSVTESPVAAESLKVPTQIPHLSEPYVEIYASCDEQHATIASCALNNDLCYRTPRAEPKEQCTVHLIRCLDDTRFNRKPSKTCDLAIDEYLWKLIRFGGGSEDTKEMETLQDEDKKKEIQMNVLMMQEILTNKTLVRNVYLQIVRHSSSLGLLSCLTFLFCVFSCCGIVIYAFSRCGEEEDIRRHDEVINVHVTSSASEVPSSSTMSSMKSSSSTRK
;
A
#
# COMPACT_ATOMS: atom_id res chain seq x y z
N MET A 1 -0.26 47.64 -30.60
CA MET A 1 0.31 48.25 -29.38
C MET A 1 0.98 47.12 -28.61
N ASN A 2 2.30 46.99 -28.74
CA ASN A 2 3.31 47.28 -27.70
C ASN A 2 3.35 46.15 -26.65
N PHE A 3 4.39 45.31 -26.53
CA PHE A 3 5.80 45.41 -26.93
C PHE A 3 6.56 46.60 -26.29
N SER A 4 7.06 46.38 -25.07
CA SER A 4 8.29 46.95 -24.48
C SER A 4 8.61 46.10 -23.23
N VAL A 5 9.76 45.45 -22.96
CA VAL A 5 11.21 45.68 -23.22
C VAL A 5 11.93 46.27 -21.98
N PHE A 6 12.73 45.40 -21.35
CA PHE A 6 13.92 45.63 -20.52
C PHE A 6 13.79 46.28 -19.12
N LEU A 7 14.35 45.57 -18.12
CA LEU A 7 15.68 45.95 -17.62
C LEU A 7 16.54 44.68 -17.46
N LEU A 8 17.87 44.86 -17.35
CA LEU A 8 18.90 43.82 -17.51
C LEU A 8 19.89 43.85 -16.32
N LEU A 9 20.68 42.77 -16.16
CA LEU A 9 21.67 42.55 -15.08
C LEU A 9 20.98 42.27 -13.72
N VAL A 10 21.53 41.46 -12.80
CA VAL A 10 22.94 41.20 -12.46
C VAL A 10 23.23 39.69 -12.32
N LEU A 11 24.38 39.24 -12.84
CA LEU A 11 25.02 37.98 -12.44
C LEU A 11 25.94 38.23 -11.24
N PRO A 12 26.04 37.25 -10.32
CA PRO A 12 27.38 36.82 -9.91
C PRO A 12 27.54 35.30 -9.99
N SER A 13 28.65 34.87 -10.60
CA SER A 13 29.16 33.51 -10.47
C SER A 13 29.61 33.25 -9.03
N VAL A 14 29.18 32.15 -8.41
CA VAL A 14 29.74 31.67 -7.15
C VAL A 14 30.34 30.29 -7.37
N ILE A 15 31.62 30.29 -7.75
CA ILE A 15 32.46 29.10 -7.67
C ILE A 15 32.83 28.93 -6.20
N VAL A 16 32.34 27.86 -5.56
CA VAL A 16 32.81 27.50 -4.20
C VAL A 16 34.13 26.77 -4.34
N LEU A 17 35.23 27.54 -4.35
CA LEU A 17 36.58 27.00 -4.21
C LEU A 17 36.75 26.40 -2.81
N ALA A 18 37.36 25.21 -2.75
CA ALA A 18 37.68 24.57 -1.48
C ALA A 18 38.77 25.34 -0.74
N GLN A 19 38.57 25.61 0.55
CA GLN A 19 39.62 26.11 1.43
C GLN A 19 40.50 24.95 1.90
N PHE A 20 41.62 24.73 1.21
CA PHE A 20 42.77 24.05 1.79
C PHE A 20 43.84 25.10 2.13
N GLY A 21 44.31 25.10 3.37
CA GLY A 21 45.33 26.04 3.84
C GLY A 21 46.70 25.71 3.26
N ALA A 22 47.42 26.73 2.79
CA ALA A 22 48.83 26.59 2.43
C ALA A 22 49.69 26.48 3.70
N GLY A 23 50.69 25.61 3.69
CA GLY A 23 51.59 25.37 4.82
C GLY A 23 52.89 24.71 4.37
N GLU A 24 53.87 25.55 4.05
CA GLU A 24 55.31 25.26 3.92
C GLU A 24 55.76 24.18 2.92
N GLU A 25 56.29 24.67 1.79
CA GLU A 25 57.25 23.95 0.93
C GLU A 25 58.64 23.97 1.59
N PRO A 26 59.48 22.96 1.35
CA PRO A 26 60.86 23.31 1.03
C PRO A 26 61.37 22.62 -0.25
N THR A 27 61.84 23.47 -1.15
CA THR A 27 62.63 23.17 -2.35
C THR A 27 63.76 22.15 -2.13
N THR A 28 63.88 21.20 -3.05
CA THR A 28 65.18 20.88 -3.68
C THR A 28 64.97 20.69 -5.18
N GLN A 29 65.86 21.26 -5.97
CA GLN A 29 65.81 21.28 -7.43
C GLN A 29 67.09 20.66 -7.98
N ASP A 30 66.96 19.63 -8.81
CA ASP A 30 68.09 19.08 -9.57
C ASP A 30 67.64 18.63 -10.97
N THR A 31 68.60 18.42 -11.88
CA THR A 31 68.40 18.75 -13.31
C THR A 31 68.92 17.67 -14.29
N PHE A 32 68.39 17.66 -15.52
CA PHE A 32 68.73 16.78 -16.67
C PHE A 32 68.30 15.30 -16.49
N ASP A 33 68.13 14.48 -17.55
CA ASP A 33 68.42 14.68 -18.98
C ASP A 33 67.31 14.07 -19.89
N TYR A 34 67.27 14.46 -21.17
CA TYR A 34 66.36 13.88 -22.18
C TYR A 34 67.07 12.77 -22.98
N SER A 35 66.89 11.51 -22.57
CA SER A 35 67.31 10.34 -23.37
C SER A 35 66.53 9.08 -22.99
N THR A 36 65.88 8.47 -23.99
CA THR A 36 65.19 7.18 -23.85
C THR A 36 66.11 6.03 -24.26
N PRO A 37 66.26 5.01 -23.39
CA PRO A 37 66.49 3.64 -23.85
C PRO A 37 65.52 2.64 -23.20
N GLU A 38 64.78 1.94 -24.08
CA GLU A 38 64.22 0.59 -23.98
C GLU A 38 63.94 -0.04 -22.58
N ASN A 39 62.64 -0.13 -22.26
CA ASN A 39 61.93 -1.02 -21.31
C ASN A 39 62.72 -2.01 -20.42
N PRO A 40 62.43 -1.96 -19.11
CA PRO A 40 62.26 -3.18 -18.32
C PRO A 40 60.93 -3.18 -17.52
N VAL A 41 59.91 -3.86 -18.06
CA VAL A 41 58.68 -4.37 -17.39
C VAL A 41 58.26 -3.64 -16.10
N ASP A 42 57.65 -2.46 -16.24
CA ASP A 42 56.88 -1.87 -15.15
C ASP A 42 55.66 -2.76 -14.86
N THR A 43 55.57 -3.25 -13.62
CA THR A 43 54.37 -3.89 -13.12
C THR A 43 53.44 -2.78 -12.64
N GLU A 44 52.38 -2.49 -13.40
CA GLU A 44 51.36 -1.52 -12.95
C GLU A 44 50.90 -1.88 -11.53
N PRO A 45 50.91 -0.94 -10.57
CA PRO A 45 50.28 -1.18 -9.29
C PRO A 45 48.80 -1.47 -9.56
N PRO A 46 48.25 -2.60 -9.08
CA PRO A 46 46.92 -3.03 -9.49
C PRO A 46 45.92 -1.94 -9.15
N VAL A 47 45.17 -1.48 -10.17
CA VAL A 47 44.05 -0.56 -9.97
C VAL A 47 43.08 -1.24 -9.02
N VAL A 48 43.11 -0.84 -7.75
CA VAL A 48 42.23 -1.39 -6.72
C VAL A 48 40.83 -0.91 -7.02
N ALA A 49 40.11 -1.68 -7.84
CA ALA A 49 38.70 -1.48 -8.14
C ALA A 49 37.97 -1.35 -6.81
N GLU A 50 37.57 -0.12 -6.48
CA GLU A 50 37.13 0.25 -5.13
C GLU A 50 35.91 -0.58 -4.76
N LYS A 51 36.14 -1.63 -3.95
CA LYS A 51 35.15 -2.69 -3.72
C LYS A 51 33.85 -2.08 -3.22
N PHE A 52 32.75 -2.53 -3.80
CA PHE A 52 31.41 -2.10 -3.41
C PHE A 52 31.23 -2.29 -1.88
N PRO A 53 30.64 -1.31 -1.16
CA PRO A 53 30.40 -1.44 0.27
C PRO A 53 29.53 -2.67 0.55
N ASP A 54 29.96 -3.48 1.51
CA ASP A 54 29.34 -4.76 1.86
C ASP A 54 28.07 -4.53 2.71
N THR A 55 26.90 -4.44 2.06
CA THR A 55 25.63 -4.11 2.74
C THR A 55 25.17 -5.20 3.70
N GLU A 56 25.60 -6.44 3.49
CA GLU A 56 25.26 -7.55 4.38
C GLU A 56 26.02 -7.41 5.70
N LYS A 57 27.31 -7.06 5.63
CA LYS A 57 28.13 -6.77 6.80
C LYS A 57 27.71 -5.48 7.53
N LEU A 58 27.24 -4.45 6.81
CA LEU A 58 26.89 -3.16 7.40
C LEU A 58 25.46 -3.13 7.98
N PHE A 59 24.50 -3.78 7.31
CA PHE A 59 23.06 -3.64 7.60
C PHE A 59 22.30 -4.99 7.71
N GLY A 60 22.95 -6.13 7.45
CA GLY A 60 22.27 -7.42 7.30
C GLY A 60 21.53 -7.61 5.97
N ILE A 61 21.64 -6.64 5.04
CA ILE A 61 20.94 -6.63 3.75
C ILE A 61 21.87 -7.22 2.67
N PRO A 62 21.56 -8.38 2.06
CA PRO A 62 22.34 -8.91 0.96
C PRO A 62 22.49 -7.90 -0.18
N ASN A 63 23.68 -7.81 -0.80
CA ASN A 63 23.99 -6.78 -1.81
C ASN A 63 23.03 -6.81 -3.03
N ASN A 64 22.52 -7.99 -3.37
CA ASN A 64 21.50 -8.27 -4.40
C ASN A 64 20.05 -7.89 -3.99
N LEU A 65 19.83 -7.49 -2.74
CA LEU A 65 18.56 -6.97 -2.21
C LEU A 65 18.67 -5.51 -1.74
N TRP A 66 19.83 -4.87 -1.95
CA TRP A 66 19.97 -3.42 -1.79
C TRP A 66 19.41 -2.70 -3.02
N ARG A 67 18.59 -1.67 -2.79
CA ARG A 67 17.80 -0.96 -3.80
C ARG A 67 18.12 0.54 -3.89
N CYS A 68 18.77 1.13 -2.90
CA CYS A 68 19.01 2.58 -2.90
C CYS A 68 20.10 3.04 -3.87
N GLY A 69 19.68 3.39 -5.09
CA GLY A 69 20.43 4.11 -6.11
C GLY A 69 21.22 3.22 -7.07
N SER A 70 21.56 3.75 -8.24
CA SER A 70 22.35 3.09 -9.30
C SER A 70 23.85 3.41 -9.24
N ASP A 71 24.68 2.42 -9.58
CA ASP A 71 26.15 2.48 -9.67
C ASP A 71 26.87 3.30 -8.59
N PHE A 72 27.25 4.54 -8.93
CA PHE A 72 27.96 5.46 -8.06
C PHE A 72 27.07 6.00 -6.93
N VAL A 73 25.77 6.21 -7.21
CA VAL A 73 24.79 6.68 -6.23
C VAL A 73 24.63 5.65 -5.11
N THR A 74 24.68 4.36 -5.43
CA THR A 74 24.57 3.27 -4.44
C THR A 74 25.69 3.33 -3.41
N LYS A 75 26.95 3.51 -3.84
CA LYS A 75 28.09 3.67 -2.93
C LYS A 75 27.91 4.90 -2.01
N MET A 76 27.41 6.01 -2.57
CA MET A 76 27.15 7.23 -1.80
C MET A 76 26.02 7.04 -0.79
N ALA A 77 24.91 6.40 -1.19
CA ALA A 77 23.77 6.10 -0.32
C ALA A 77 24.17 5.22 0.87
N ILE A 78 24.85 4.09 0.60
CA ILE A 78 25.35 3.18 1.64
C ILE A 78 26.28 3.92 2.61
N LYS A 79 27.23 4.70 2.09
CA LYS A 79 28.18 5.47 2.90
C LYS A 79 27.50 6.52 3.78
N GLN A 80 26.48 7.22 3.29
CA GLN A 80 25.75 8.21 4.09
C GLN A 80 24.87 7.56 5.15
N ILE A 81 24.07 6.55 4.78
CA ILE A 81 23.19 5.82 5.70
C ILE A 81 24.01 5.17 6.82
N ASN A 82 25.10 4.48 6.50
CA ASN A 82 26.00 3.87 7.49
C ASN A 82 26.56 4.88 8.51
N ASN A 83 26.84 6.11 8.06
CA ASN A 83 27.48 7.12 8.91
C ASN A 83 26.48 7.94 9.73
N THR A 84 25.17 7.88 9.45
CA THR A 84 24.16 8.75 10.09
C THR A 84 22.95 8.00 10.65
N CYS A 85 22.42 6.98 9.97
CA CYS A 85 21.28 6.17 10.44
C CYS A 85 21.39 4.67 10.08
N PRO A 86 22.47 3.95 10.44
CA PRO A 86 22.68 2.56 10.03
C PRO A 86 21.56 1.60 10.46
N LEU A 87 20.88 1.89 11.57
CA LEU A 87 19.75 1.09 12.08
C LEU A 87 18.44 1.32 11.30
N ALA A 88 18.32 2.42 10.55
CA ALA A 88 17.16 2.70 9.68
C ALA A 88 17.39 2.26 8.21
N ALA A 89 18.52 1.58 7.93
CA ALA A 89 18.90 1.20 6.58
C ALA A 89 17.86 0.29 5.88
N ALA A 90 17.20 -0.60 6.62
CA ALA A 90 16.16 -1.48 6.07
C ALA A 90 14.91 -0.71 5.60
N GLU A 91 14.50 0.31 6.36
CA GLU A 91 13.34 1.14 6.02
C GLU A 91 13.65 2.09 4.86
N PHE A 92 14.85 2.68 4.84
CA PHE A 92 15.32 3.47 3.70
C PHE A 92 15.42 2.61 2.43
N ASN A 93 15.94 1.38 2.55
CA ASN A 93 15.99 0.40 1.45
C ASN A 93 14.59 0.01 0.96
N HIS A 94 13.61 -0.06 1.86
CA HIS A 94 12.21 -0.30 1.48
C HIS A 94 11.61 0.88 0.70
N CYS A 95 11.82 2.12 1.14
CA CYS A 95 11.42 3.30 0.34
C CYS A 95 12.04 3.25 -1.07
N CYS A 96 13.32 2.86 -1.19
CA CYS A 96 13.99 2.71 -2.48
C CYS A 96 13.36 1.59 -3.33
N ALA A 97 13.03 0.42 -2.75
CA ALA A 97 12.34 -0.67 -3.45
C ALA A 97 10.97 -0.25 -4.02
N VAL A 98 10.22 0.58 -3.30
CA VAL A 98 8.95 1.17 -3.76
C VAL A 98 9.16 2.23 -4.85
N HIS A 99 10.30 2.93 -4.85
CA HIS A 99 10.67 3.89 -5.89
C HIS A 99 11.05 3.19 -7.20
N ASP A 100 11.85 2.12 -7.11
CA ASP A 100 12.24 1.23 -8.22
C ASP A 100 10.99 0.66 -8.93
N ASP A 101 10.11 -0.05 -8.23
CA ASP A 101 8.88 -0.60 -8.82
C ASP A 101 7.96 0.50 -9.41
N CYS A 102 7.99 1.71 -8.84
CA CYS A 102 7.22 2.84 -9.36
C CYS A 102 7.81 3.39 -10.68
N TYR A 103 9.13 3.38 -10.80
CA TYR A 103 9.88 3.70 -12.02
C TYR A 103 9.67 2.61 -13.08
N ASP A 104 9.81 1.33 -12.73
CA ASP A 104 9.61 0.19 -13.63
C ASP A 104 8.15 0.05 -14.09
N GLY A 105 7.19 0.35 -13.22
CA GLY A 105 5.76 0.48 -13.53
C GLY A 105 5.41 1.75 -14.31
N GLN A 106 6.40 2.62 -14.60
CA GLN A 106 6.27 3.87 -15.34
C GLN A 106 5.11 4.76 -14.84
N ARG A 107 4.94 4.83 -13.51
CA ARG A 107 3.85 5.57 -12.84
C ARG A 107 4.06 7.11 -12.84
N GLY A 108 5.08 7.59 -13.55
CA GLY A 108 5.43 9.00 -13.74
C GLY A 108 6.45 9.51 -12.71
N GLN A 109 7.63 9.91 -13.17
CA GLN A 109 8.77 10.35 -12.34
C GLN A 109 8.35 11.26 -11.15
N LYS A 110 7.62 12.37 -11.42
CA LYS A 110 7.19 13.35 -10.40
C LYS A 110 6.17 12.82 -9.36
N HIS A 111 5.56 11.67 -9.62
CA HIS A 111 4.73 10.95 -8.66
C HIS A 111 5.60 10.04 -7.79
N CYS A 112 6.43 9.21 -8.42
CA CYS A 112 7.35 8.30 -7.74
C CYS A 112 8.34 9.03 -6.83
N ASP A 113 9.03 10.07 -7.33
CA ASP A 113 9.96 10.91 -6.56
C ASP A 113 9.29 11.50 -5.33
N ARG A 114 8.00 11.85 -5.42
CA ARG A 114 7.23 12.37 -4.29
C ARG A 114 6.91 11.28 -3.28
N GLN A 115 6.39 10.12 -3.71
CA GLN A 115 6.09 9.02 -2.80
C GLN A 115 7.35 8.56 -2.06
N PHE A 116 8.48 8.48 -2.75
CA PHE A 116 9.78 8.17 -2.16
C PHE A 116 10.19 9.20 -1.10
N CYS A 117 10.07 10.49 -1.40
CA CYS A 117 10.37 11.55 -0.44
C CYS A 117 9.41 11.58 0.75
N GLU A 118 8.10 11.37 0.53
CA GLU A 118 7.10 11.22 1.59
C GLU A 118 7.42 10.01 2.50
N CYS A 119 7.94 8.92 1.94
CA CYS A 119 8.44 7.75 2.67
C CYS A 119 9.69 8.08 3.51
N LEU A 120 10.73 8.66 2.91
CA LEU A 120 11.94 9.05 3.64
C LEU A 120 11.68 10.11 4.72
N GLU A 121 10.81 11.08 4.47
CA GLU A 121 10.43 12.11 5.44
C GLU A 121 9.57 11.53 6.57
N TYR A 122 8.72 10.53 6.28
CA TYR A 122 7.97 9.80 7.30
C TYR A 122 8.91 9.12 8.30
N HIS A 123 9.84 8.27 7.84
CA HIS A 123 10.76 7.57 8.75
C HIS A 123 11.62 8.55 9.55
N VAL A 124 12.19 9.59 8.91
CA VAL A 124 12.93 10.66 9.61
C VAL A 124 12.11 11.36 10.71
N ALA A 125 10.80 11.44 10.56
CA ALA A 125 9.90 12.10 11.51
C ALA A 125 9.34 11.16 12.60
N THR A 126 9.27 9.85 12.37
CA THR A 126 8.62 8.88 13.28
C THR A 126 9.56 7.85 13.91
N ASP A 127 10.67 7.51 13.27
CA ASP A 127 11.67 6.57 13.79
C ASP A 127 12.87 7.32 14.43
N PRO A 128 13.14 7.13 15.73
CA PRO A 128 14.32 7.70 16.40
C PRO A 128 15.66 7.29 15.76
N ASN A 129 15.74 6.14 15.09
CA ASN A 129 16.96 5.68 14.42
C ASN A 129 17.21 6.43 13.11
N ALA A 130 16.14 6.75 12.36
CA ALA A 130 16.17 7.50 11.11
C ALA A 130 16.37 9.02 11.28
N ALA A 131 16.06 9.60 12.46
CA ALA A 131 16.06 11.06 12.67
C ALA A 131 17.34 11.78 12.20
N ASN A 132 18.52 11.17 12.41
CA ASN A 132 19.81 11.73 11.98
C ASN A 132 20.00 11.78 10.45
N CYS A 133 19.25 10.97 9.68
CA CYS A 133 19.26 11.00 8.22
C CYS A 133 18.43 12.13 7.61
N GLY A 134 17.78 12.99 8.40
CA GLY A 134 16.99 14.11 7.87
C GLY A 134 17.76 15.10 6.97
N ASN A 135 19.10 15.15 7.05
CA ASN A 135 19.93 15.91 6.11
C ASN A 135 20.17 15.18 4.79
N LEU A 136 20.18 13.83 4.79
CA LEU A 136 20.25 13.02 3.57
C LEU A 136 18.96 13.19 2.75
N THR A 137 17.79 13.06 3.38
CA THR A 137 16.48 13.25 2.72
C THR A 137 16.37 14.64 2.08
N LYS A 138 16.72 15.70 2.83
CA LYS A 138 16.74 17.09 2.32
C LYS A 138 17.71 17.32 1.16
N MET A 139 18.77 16.52 1.04
CA MET A 139 19.72 16.58 -0.07
C MET A 139 19.20 15.81 -1.29
N VAL A 140 18.70 14.59 -1.11
CA VAL A 140 18.29 13.69 -2.19
C VAL A 140 17.02 14.18 -2.88
N CYS A 141 16.00 14.61 -2.12
CA CYS A 141 14.68 14.92 -2.66
C CYS A 141 14.65 16.02 -3.73
N PRO A 142 15.36 17.16 -3.58
CA PRO A 142 15.50 18.13 -4.67
C PRO A 142 16.21 17.56 -5.91
N LEU A 143 17.22 16.71 -5.71
CA LEU A 143 18.08 16.18 -6.77
C LEU A 143 17.37 15.17 -7.68
N LEU A 144 16.44 14.37 -7.14
CA LEU A 144 15.65 13.39 -7.92
C LEU A 144 14.92 14.04 -9.10
N SER A 145 14.36 15.23 -8.89
CA SER A 145 13.65 15.97 -9.94
C SER A 145 14.51 16.27 -11.19
N TYR A 146 15.83 16.29 -11.04
CA TYR A 146 16.81 16.57 -12.10
C TYR A 146 17.56 15.30 -12.56
N TYR A 147 18.10 14.52 -11.62
CA TYR A 147 18.93 13.34 -11.90
C TYR A 147 18.12 12.04 -12.01
N GLY A 148 17.05 11.90 -11.23
CA GLY A 148 16.17 10.71 -11.25
C GLY A 148 15.50 10.50 -12.60
N ARG A 149 15.36 11.55 -13.41
CA ARG A 149 14.91 11.44 -14.81
C ARG A 149 15.73 10.42 -15.61
N PHE A 150 17.05 10.36 -15.45
CA PHE A 150 17.87 9.41 -16.21
C PHE A 150 17.51 7.96 -15.85
N ALA A 151 17.38 7.64 -14.57
CA ALA A 151 16.95 6.32 -14.11
C ALA A 151 15.47 6.01 -14.48
N TYR A 152 14.59 7.01 -14.55
CA TYR A 152 13.20 6.86 -14.98
C TYR A 152 13.06 6.61 -16.49
N ASP A 153 13.90 7.26 -17.30
CA ASP A 153 13.97 7.03 -18.74
C ASP A 153 14.67 5.67 -19.04
N ASP A 154 15.64 5.25 -18.23
CA ASP A 154 16.37 3.97 -18.36
C ASP A 154 15.55 2.74 -17.93
N SER A 155 14.76 2.82 -16.85
CA SER A 155 13.84 1.74 -16.44
C SER A 155 12.76 1.46 -17.49
N ARG A 156 12.31 2.49 -18.21
CA ARG A 156 11.44 2.33 -19.38
C ARG A 156 12.15 1.57 -20.50
N ASP A 157 13.37 1.99 -20.84
CA ASP A 157 14.02 1.56 -22.07
C ASP A 157 14.66 0.16 -21.92
N SER A 158 15.10 -0.21 -20.73
CA SER A 158 15.44 -1.60 -20.37
C SER A 158 14.21 -2.53 -20.49
N LYS A 159 13.04 -2.13 -19.97
CA LYS A 159 11.78 -2.88 -20.09
C LYS A 159 11.27 -2.99 -21.54
N ASN A 160 11.54 -2.00 -22.38
CA ASN A 160 11.28 -2.05 -23.83
C ASN A 160 12.30 -2.93 -24.59
N SER A 161 13.54 -3.03 -24.10
CA SER A 161 14.62 -3.79 -24.72
C SER A 161 14.54 -5.29 -24.43
N SER A 162 13.84 -5.70 -23.36
CA SER A 162 13.52 -7.11 -23.07
C SER A 162 12.44 -7.67 -24.01
N VAL A 163 12.77 -7.78 -25.30
CA VAL A 163 11.95 -8.41 -26.36
C VAL A 163 11.75 -9.92 -26.12
N THR A 164 12.53 -10.50 -25.22
CA THR A 164 12.17 -11.71 -24.46
C THR A 164 12.09 -11.33 -22.99
N GLU A 165 11.01 -11.74 -22.31
CA GLU A 165 10.87 -11.66 -20.86
C GLU A 165 12.00 -12.43 -20.18
N SER A 166 13.07 -11.73 -19.79
CA SER A 166 14.06 -12.30 -18.88
C SER A 166 13.40 -12.30 -17.50
N PRO A 167 13.15 -13.47 -16.87
CA PRO A 167 12.55 -13.50 -15.55
C PRO A 167 13.44 -12.73 -14.57
N VAL A 168 12.81 -11.97 -13.67
CA VAL A 168 13.51 -11.23 -12.61
C VAL A 168 14.44 -12.20 -11.88
N ALA A 169 15.73 -11.85 -11.83
CA ALA A 169 16.78 -12.76 -11.38
C ALA A 169 16.43 -13.34 -10.01
N ALA A 170 16.42 -14.67 -9.89
CA ALA A 170 15.85 -15.36 -8.73
C ALA A 170 16.53 -14.98 -7.40
N GLU A 171 17.80 -14.57 -7.45
CA GLU A 171 18.55 -13.99 -6.33
C GLU A 171 18.00 -12.65 -5.82
N SER A 172 17.30 -11.88 -6.65
CA SER A 172 16.70 -10.59 -6.29
C SER A 172 15.29 -10.70 -5.71
N LEU A 173 14.70 -11.90 -5.76
CA LEU A 173 13.45 -12.26 -5.09
C LEU A 173 13.75 -12.70 -3.65
N LYS A 174 12.83 -12.41 -2.72
CA LYS A 174 12.99 -12.74 -1.30
C LYS A 174 11.70 -13.29 -0.72
N VAL A 175 11.78 -14.45 -0.05
CA VAL A 175 10.67 -15.01 0.75
C VAL A 175 10.95 -14.84 2.25
N PRO A 176 9.93 -14.73 3.12
CA PRO A 176 10.10 -14.84 4.57
C PRO A 176 10.66 -16.23 4.89
N THR A 177 11.80 -16.29 5.59
CA THR A 177 12.43 -17.56 6.01
C THR A 177 12.12 -17.92 7.45
N GLN A 178 11.63 -16.95 8.23
CA GLN A 178 11.31 -17.13 9.65
C GLN A 178 9.89 -17.69 9.87
N ILE A 179 9.12 -17.88 8.78
CA ILE A 179 7.78 -18.47 8.76
C ILE A 179 7.71 -19.52 7.63
N PRO A 180 8.40 -20.68 7.74
CA PRO A 180 8.74 -21.54 6.60
C PRO A 180 7.55 -22.14 5.86
N HIS A 181 6.46 -22.44 6.58
CA HIS A 181 5.20 -22.96 6.01
C HIS A 181 4.47 -21.96 5.11
N LEU A 182 4.89 -20.69 5.12
CA LEU A 182 4.37 -19.64 4.26
C LEU A 182 5.38 -19.18 3.18
N SER A 183 6.58 -19.75 3.12
CA SER A 183 7.58 -19.38 2.11
C SER A 183 7.13 -19.75 0.69
N GLU A 184 6.48 -20.90 0.49
CA GLU A 184 5.94 -21.34 -0.81
C GLU A 184 4.72 -20.50 -1.24
N PRO A 185 3.69 -20.28 -0.39
CA PRO A 185 2.63 -19.31 -0.66
C PRO A 185 3.09 -17.88 -0.98
N TYR A 186 4.28 -17.46 -0.52
CA TYR A 186 4.84 -16.16 -0.88
C TYR A 186 5.31 -16.08 -2.35
N VAL A 187 5.69 -17.21 -2.95
CA VAL A 187 6.11 -17.27 -4.36
C VAL A 187 4.92 -17.04 -5.30
N GLU A 188 3.72 -17.45 -4.89
CA GLU A 188 2.47 -17.23 -5.62
C GLU A 188 2.17 -15.73 -5.84
N ILE A 189 2.64 -14.87 -4.92
CA ILE A 189 2.50 -13.40 -5.01
C ILE A 189 3.34 -12.86 -6.18
N TYR A 190 4.61 -13.26 -6.31
CA TYR A 190 5.49 -12.78 -7.39
C TYR A 190 4.94 -13.11 -8.78
N ALA A 191 4.36 -14.30 -8.95
CA ALA A 191 3.70 -14.71 -10.20
C ALA A 191 2.41 -13.92 -10.50
N SER A 192 1.81 -13.27 -9.49
CA SER A 192 0.55 -12.52 -9.59
C SER A 192 0.75 -10.99 -9.65
N CYS A 193 1.94 -10.52 -9.27
CA CYS A 193 2.32 -9.11 -9.08
C CYS A 193 3.59 -8.77 -9.89
N ASP A 194 3.51 -8.90 -11.20
CA ASP A 194 4.56 -8.69 -12.21
C ASP A 194 5.28 -7.32 -12.16
N GLU A 195 4.62 -6.27 -11.69
CA GLU A 195 5.19 -4.92 -11.56
C GLU A 195 5.68 -4.55 -10.14
N GLN A 196 5.87 -5.51 -9.22
CA GLN A 196 6.17 -5.21 -7.80
C GLN A 196 7.25 -6.06 -7.11
N HIS A 197 8.18 -6.63 -7.88
CA HIS A 197 9.11 -7.62 -7.32
C HIS A 197 10.09 -7.02 -6.31
N ALA A 198 10.48 -5.74 -6.42
CA ALA A 198 11.39 -5.12 -5.45
C ALA A 198 10.71 -4.86 -4.10
N THR A 199 9.49 -4.28 -4.11
CA THR A 199 8.70 -3.97 -2.91
C THR A 199 8.37 -5.25 -2.14
N ILE A 200 7.87 -6.28 -2.83
CA ILE A 200 7.51 -7.56 -2.23
C ILE A 200 8.76 -8.23 -1.63
N ALA A 201 9.90 -8.20 -2.34
CA ALA A 201 11.16 -8.71 -1.79
C ALA A 201 11.62 -7.95 -0.54
N SER A 202 11.43 -6.62 -0.52
CA SER A 202 11.77 -5.80 0.64
C SER A 202 10.84 -6.06 1.84
N CYS A 203 9.56 -6.35 1.65
CA CYS A 203 8.66 -6.72 2.75
C CYS A 203 9.13 -8.02 3.44
N ALA A 204 9.47 -9.04 2.65
CA ALA A 204 10.04 -10.29 3.17
C ALA A 204 11.43 -10.11 3.80
N LEU A 205 12.24 -9.15 3.32
CA LEU A 205 13.53 -8.81 3.90
C LEU A 205 13.38 -8.15 5.28
N ASN A 206 12.54 -7.11 5.40
CA ASN A 206 12.39 -6.38 6.66
C ASN A 206 11.74 -7.26 7.75
N ASN A 207 10.84 -8.18 7.38
CA ASN A 207 10.36 -9.23 8.28
C ASN A 207 11.50 -10.12 8.80
N ASP A 208 12.31 -10.68 7.90
CA ASP A 208 13.48 -11.51 8.25
C ASP A 208 14.48 -10.76 9.15
N LEU A 209 14.72 -9.47 8.90
CA LEU A 209 15.62 -8.63 9.69
C LEU A 209 15.05 -8.35 11.09
N CYS A 210 13.75 -8.04 11.20
CA CYS A 210 13.06 -7.84 12.47
C CYS A 210 13.20 -9.07 13.38
N TYR A 211 12.88 -10.27 12.85
CA TYR A 211 13.02 -11.55 13.56
C TYR A 211 14.44 -11.87 14.03
N ARG A 212 15.45 -11.43 13.25
CA ARG A 212 16.88 -11.68 13.56
C ARG A 212 17.46 -10.67 14.55
N THR A 213 16.86 -9.49 14.70
CA THR A 213 17.41 -8.39 15.51
C THR A 213 17.12 -8.60 17.01
N PRO A 214 18.13 -8.94 17.84
CA PRO A 214 17.86 -9.37 19.20
C PRO A 214 17.33 -8.22 20.07
N ARG A 215 16.12 -8.39 20.62
CA ARG A 215 15.42 -7.44 21.52
C ARG A 215 14.90 -6.16 20.85
N ALA A 216 14.76 -6.12 19.52
CA ALA A 216 14.04 -5.01 18.88
C ALA A 216 12.55 -5.05 19.21
N GLU A 217 11.86 -6.12 18.82
CA GLU A 217 10.40 -6.25 18.94
C GLU A 217 9.97 -7.69 19.29
N PRO A 218 8.70 -7.91 19.72
CA PRO A 218 8.09 -9.24 19.73
C PRO A 218 8.04 -9.85 18.32
N LYS A 219 8.13 -11.18 18.22
CA LYS A 219 8.09 -11.88 16.92
C LYS A 219 6.77 -11.67 16.18
N GLU A 220 5.70 -11.53 16.95
CA GLU A 220 4.35 -11.24 16.51
C GLU A 220 4.27 -9.86 15.83
N GLN A 221 5.06 -8.89 16.29
CA GLN A 221 5.14 -7.55 15.70
C GLN A 221 5.82 -7.59 14.32
N CYS A 222 6.88 -8.40 14.16
CA CYS A 222 7.50 -8.64 12.85
C CYS A 222 6.49 -9.20 11.82
N THR A 223 5.57 -10.06 12.25
CA THR A 223 4.45 -10.55 11.42
C THR A 223 3.44 -9.45 11.09
N VAL A 224 3.06 -8.59 12.06
CA VAL A 224 2.21 -7.42 11.80
C VAL A 224 2.85 -6.44 10.81
N HIS A 225 4.17 -6.27 10.87
CA HIS A 225 4.93 -5.45 9.93
C HIS A 225 4.95 -6.05 8.51
N LEU A 226 5.05 -7.38 8.37
CA LEU A 226 4.89 -8.05 7.08
C LEU A 226 3.46 -7.88 6.51
N ILE A 227 2.44 -8.04 7.35
CA ILE A 227 1.02 -7.86 6.97
C ILE A 227 0.80 -6.45 6.38
N ARG A 228 1.29 -5.42 7.09
CA ARG A 228 1.18 -4.01 6.68
C ARG A 228 1.92 -3.70 5.40
N CYS A 229 3.18 -4.11 5.31
CA CYS A 229 4.02 -3.87 4.13
C CYS A 229 3.35 -4.45 2.87
N LEU A 230 2.73 -5.63 2.98
CA LEU A 230 1.95 -6.25 1.91
C LEU A 230 0.64 -5.52 1.59
N ASP A 231 -0.16 -5.08 2.57
CA ASP A 231 -1.39 -4.31 2.32
C ASP A 231 -1.07 -2.93 1.70
N ASP A 232 -0.07 -2.21 2.22
CA ASP A 232 0.35 -0.89 1.74
C ASP A 232 0.88 -0.92 0.29
N THR A 233 1.37 -2.08 -0.20
CA THR A 233 1.71 -2.24 -1.64
C THR A 233 0.54 -1.90 -2.56
N ARG A 234 -0.71 -2.07 -2.09
CA ARG A 234 -1.93 -1.81 -2.86
C ARG A 234 -2.08 -0.35 -3.29
N PHE A 235 -1.67 0.58 -2.44
CA PHE A 235 -1.72 2.01 -2.75
C PHE A 235 -0.53 2.45 -3.62
N ASN A 236 0.58 1.70 -3.54
CA ASN A 236 1.82 1.99 -4.26
C ASN A 236 1.95 1.26 -5.61
N ARG A 237 1.00 0.39 -5.97
CA ARG A 237 0.99 -0.34 -7.25
C ARG A 237 0.19 0.33 -8.38
N LYS A 238 0.28 -0.28 -9.56
CA LYS A 238 -0.74 -0.20 -10.61
C LYS A 238 -1.89 -1.16 -10.25
N PRO A 239 -3.17 -0.75 -10.27
CA PRO A 239 -4.27 -1.61 -9.84
C PRO A 239 -4.34 -2.92 -10.63
N SER A 240 -4.20 -4.06 -9.94
CA SER A 240 -4.25 -5.41 -10.51
C SER A 240 -5.07 -6.33 -9.61
N LYS A 241 -6.18 -6.88 -10.14
CA LYS A 241 -7.09 -7.73 -9.36
C LYS A 241 -6.45 -9.08 -8.99
N THR A 242 -5.58 -9.62 -9.83
CA THR A 242 -4.85 -10.87 -9.54
C THR A 242 -3.84 -10.66 -8.42
N CYS A 243 -3.08 -9.56 -8.47
CA CYS A 243 -2.14 -9.19 -7.41
C CYS A 243 -2.85 -8.91 -6.08
N ASP A 244 -3.95 -8.14 -6.11
CA ASP A 244 -4.80 -7.91 -4.93
C ASP A 244 -5.28 -9.23 -4.30
N LEU A 245 -5.80 -10.16 -5.09
CA LEU A 245 -6.29 -11.46 -4.59
C LEU A 245 -5.16 -12.35 -4.04
N ALA A 246 -4.01 -12.42 -4.71
CA ALA A 246 -2.88 -13.22 -4.24
C ALA A 246 -2.32 -12.71 -2.90
N ILE A 247 -2.29 -11.39 -2.72
CA ILE A 247 -1.92 -10.76 -1.44
C ILE A 247 -3.00 -10.99 -0.39
N ASP A 248 -4.28 -10.78 -0.70
CA ASP A 248 -5.39 -11.05 0.23
C ASP A 248 -5.34 -12.52 0.72
N GLU A 249 -5.19 -13.49 -0.19
CA GLU A 249 -5.08 -14.93 0.16
C GLU A 249 -3.84 -15.23 1.01
N TYR A 250 -2.68 -14.63 0.70
CA TYR A 250 -1.49 -14.77 1.52
C TYR A 250 -1.68 -14.17 2.93
N LEU A 251 -2.29 -12.98 3.04
CA LEU A 251 -2.58 -12.35 4.32
C LEU A 251 -3.55 -13.19 5.16
N TRP A 252 -4.56 -13.83 4.55
CA TRP A 252 -5.42 -14.79 5.25
C TRP A 252 -4.65 -16.04 5.72
N LYS A 253 -3.73 -16.58 4.91
CA LYS A 253 -2.82 -17.68 5.34
C LYS A 253 -1.94 -17.20 6.52
N LEU A 254 -1.39 -16.00 6.47
CA LEU A 254 -0.50 -15.42 7.50
C LEU A 254 -1.22 -15.12 8.82
N ILE A 255 -2.42 -14.54 8.79
CA ILE A 255 -3.23 -14.30 9.99
C ILE A 255 -3.65 -15.62 10.65
N ARG A 256 -3.97 -16.65 9.85
CA ARG A 256 -4.43 -17.96 10.34
C ARG A 256 -3.31 -18.85 10.91
N PHE A 257 -2.11 -18.78 10.34
CA PHE A 257 -1.01 -19.71 10.64
C PHE A 257 0.28 -19.05 11.13
N GLY A 258 0.38 -17.72 11.15
CA GLY A 258 1.58 -16.99 11.59
C GLY A 258 1.78 -16.89 13.11
N GLY A 259 0.79 -17.35 13.91
CA GLY A 259 0.82 -17.26 15.38
C GLY A 259 1.47 -18.44 16.11
N GLY A 260 1.85 -19.52 15.42
CA GLY A 260 2.40 -20.74 16.06
C GLY A 260 3.02 -21.71 15.07
N SER A 261 3.91 -22.58 15.56
CA SER A 261 4.57 -23.61 14.75
C SER A 261 3.61 -24.76 14.47
N GLU A 262 3.54 -25.24 13.22
CA GLU A 262 2.82 -26.46 12.88
C GLU A 262 3.67 -27.72 13.17
N ASP A 263 4.18 -27.81 14.40
CA ASP A 263 4.86 -28.99 14.94
C ASP A 263 3.83 -30.07 15.28
N THR A 264 3.34 -30.74 14.23
CA THR A 264 2.28 -31.76 14.26
C THR A 264 2.72 -33.07 14.94
N LYS A 265 3.14 -33.01 16.21
CA LYS A 265 3.62 -34.17 16.98
C LYS A 265 3.49 -34.17 18.50
N GLU A 266 2.85 -33.17 19.13
CA GLU A 266 2.55 -33.23 20.58
C GLU A 266 1.11 -32.81 20.92
N MET A 267 0.14 -33.49 20.29
CA MET A 267 -1.29 -33.31 20.53
C MET A 267 -1.74 -33.98 21.85
N GLU A 268 -1.41 -33.37 22.99
CA GLU A 268 -2.21 -33.41 24.24
C GLU A 268 -1.61 -32.51 25.35
N THR A 269 -1.70 -31.18 25.22
CA THR A 269 -1.79 -30.20 26.35
C THR A 269 -1.92 -28.73 25.92
N LEU A 270 -1.44 -28.33 24.74
CA LEU A 270 -1.14 -26.92 24.42
C LEU A 270 -2.30 -26.04 23.88
N GLN A 271 -3.55 -26.49 23.91
CA GLN A 271 -4.69 -25.74 23.32
C GLN A 271 -4.92 -24.33 23.91
N ASP A 272 -4.45 -24.04 25.11
CA ASP A 272 -4.61 -22.72 25.74
C ASP A 272 -3.56 -21.69 25.28
N GLU A 273 -2.30 -22.10 25.05
CA GLU A 273 -1.22 -21.16 24.69
C GLU A 273 -1.30 -20.71 23.23
N ASP A 274 -1.63 -21.58 22.27
CA ASP A 274 -1.76 -21.16 20.86
C ASP A 274 -3.00 -20.30 20.63
N LYS A 275 -4.11 -20.62 21.31
CA LYS A 275 -5.32 -19.79 21.34
C LYS A 275 -5.07 -18.42 21.99
N LYS A 276 -4.20 -18.37 23.01
CA LYS A 276 -3.73 -17.13 23.65
C LYS A 276 -2.83 -16.32 22.71
N LYS A 277 -1.96 -16.94 21.89
CA LYS A 277 -1.19 -16.25 20.83
C LYS A 277 -2.11 -15.70 19.73
N GLU A 278 -3.09 -16.49 19.27
CA GLU A 278 -4.12 -16.05 18.32
C GLU A 278 -4.89 -14.83 18.86
N ILE A 279 -5.34 -14.88 20.11
CA ILE A 279 -5.99 -13.76 20.79
C ILE A 279 -5.04 -12.57 20.92
N GLN A 280 -3.77 -12.77 21.30
CA GLN A 280 -2.80 -11.67 21.40
C GLN A 280 -2.50 -11.02 20.04
N MET A 281 -2.32 -11.78 18.97
CA MET A 281 -2.10 -11.25 17.63
C MET A 281 -3.33 -10.47 17.12
N ASN A 282 -4.54 -10.99 17.35
CA ASN A 282 -5.79 -10.29 17.02
C ASN A 282 -5.99 -9.00 17.86
N VAL A 283 -5.62 -9.02 19.14
CA VAL A 283 -5.66 -7.84 20.02
C VAL A 283 -4.62 -6.80 19.62
N LEU A 284 -3.39 -7.20 19.31
CA LEU A 284 -2.34 -6.31 18.81
C LEU A 284 -2.76 -5.66 17.49
N MET A 285 -3.21 -6.45 16.51
CA MET A 285 -3.72 -5.92 15.24
C MET A 285 -4.88 -4.95 15.45
N MET A 286 -5.89 -5.26 16.27
CA MET A 286 -6.97 -4.29 16.54
C MET A 286 -6.49 -3.05 17.28
N GLN A 287 -5.62 -3.19 18.28
CA GLN A 287 -5.08 -2.06 19.04
C GLN A 287 -4.28 -1.11 18.14
N GLU A 288 -3.50 -1.63 17.20
CA GLU A 288 -2.71 -0.84 16.26
C GLU A 288 -3.49 -0.32 15.04
N ILE A 289 -4.52 -1.03 14.59
CA ILE A 289 -5.51 -0.48 13.63
C ILE A 289 -6.19 0.74 14.25
N LEU A 290 -6.51 0.71 15.56
CA LEU A 290 -7.16 1.81 16.27
C LEU A 290 -6.21 3.00 16.57
N THR A 291 -4.90 2.81 16.64
CA THR A 291 -3.94 3.93 16.80
C THR A 291 -3.57 4.60 15.47
N ASN A 292 -3.64 3.88 14.34
CA ASN A 292 -3.39 4.46 13.01
C ASN A 292 -4.54 5.41 12.58
N LYS A 293 -4.40 6.69 12.94
CA LYS A 293 -5.36 7.75 12.64
C LYS A 293 -5.72 7.87 11.15
N THR A 294 -4.83 7.51 10.23
CA THR A 294 -5.08 7.56 8.78
C THR A 294 -5.96 6.40 8.34
N LEU A 295 -5.65 5.17 8.81
CA LEU A 295 -6.46 3.99 8.56
C LEU A 295 -7.87 4.13 9.16
N VAL A 296 -7.97 4.52 10.44
CA VAL A 296 -9.26 4.80 11.11
C VAL A 296 -10.07 5.85 10.35
N ARG A 297 -9.43 6.93 9.89
CA ARG A 297 -10.10 7.97 9.08
C ARG A 297 -10.61 7.43 7.74
N ASN A 298 -9.83 6.61 7.05
CA ASN A 298 -10.22 6.04 5.76
C ASN A 298 -11.36 5.03 5.90
N VAL A 299 -11.29 4.12 6.89
CA VAL A 299 -12.36 3.17 7.24
C VAL A 299 -13.63 3.92 7.67
N TYR A 300 -13.51 4.95 8.52
CA TYR A 300 -14.65 5.79 8.91
C TYR A 300 -15.28 6.51 7.71
N LEU A 301 -14.48 7.05 6.78
CA LEU A 301 -14.98 7.68 5.55
C LEU A 301 -15.64 6.69 4.59
N GLN A 302 -15.17 5.44 4.53
CA GLN A 302 -15.86 4.37 3.79
C GLN A 302 -17.21 4.03 4.44
N ILE A 303 -17.25 3.81 5.76
CA ILE A 303 -18.48 3.52 6.51
C ILE A 303 -19.50 4.66 6.37
N VAL A 304 -19.08 5.92 6.47
CA VAL A 304 -19.94 7.10 6.29
C VAL A 304 -20.45 7.23 4.86
N ARG A 305 -19.63 6.94 3.84
CA ARG A 305 -20.11 6.88 2.45
C ARG A 305 -21.13 5.76 2.25
N HIS A 306 -20.89 4.59 2.83
CA HIS A 306 -21.77 3.42 2.65
C HIS A 306 -23.11 3.59 3.39
N SER A 307 -23.11 4.18 4.59
CA SER A 307 -24.33 4.49 5.34
C SER A 307 -25.12 5.64 4.71
N SER A 308 -24.45 6.67 4.17
CA SER A 308 -25.08 7.73 3.39
C SER A 308 -25.75 7.19 2.13
N SER A 309 -25.09 6.29 1.40
CA SER A 309 -25.66 5.62 0.22
C SER A 309 -26.89 4.77 0.56
N LEU A 310 -26.82 3.98 1.64
CA LEU A 310 -27.96 3.19 2.15
C LEU A 310 -29.15 4.05 2.59
N GLY A 311 -28.89 5.17 3.26
CA GLY A 311 -29.94 6.12 3.65
C GLY A 311 -30.63 6.77 2.45
N LEU A 312 -29.86 7.12 1.42
CA LEU A 312 -30.39 7.72 0.19
C LEU A 312 -31.21 6.70 -0.62
N LEU A 313 -30.75 5.44 -0.71
CA LEU A 313 -31.50 4.34 -1.33
C LEU A 313 -32.83 4.07 -0.60
N SER A 314 -32.82 4.06 0.73
CA SER A 314 -34.02 3.89 1.58
C SER A 314 -35.04 5.03 1.41
N CYS A 315 -34.56 6.27 1.26
CA CYS A 315 -35.42 7.42 0.98
C CYS A 315 -36.09 7.29 -0.41
N LEU A 316 -35.33 6.87 -1.43
CA LEU A 316 -35.86 6.67 -2.78
C LEU A 316 -36.91 5.55 -2.84
N THR A 317 -36.68 4.40 -2.21
CA THR A 317 -37.67 3.31 -2.19
C THR A 317 -38.96 3.71 -1.47
N PHE A 318 -38.87 4.46 -0.36
CA PHE A 318 -40.05 5.00 0.32
C PHE A 318 -40.85 5.95 -0.59
N LEU A 319 -40.18 6.87 -1.30
CA LEU A 319 -40.83 7.77 -2.25
C LEU A 319 -41.51 7.00 -3.40
N PHE A 320 -40.84 6.00 -3.99
CA PHE A 320 -41.44 5.15 -5.03
C PHE A 320 -42.69 4.41 -4.53
N CYS A 321 -42.69 3.90 -3.30
CA CYS A 321 -43.87 3.29 -2.69
C CYS A 321 -45.03 4.30 -2.53
N VAL A 322 -44.76 5.52 -2.06
CA VAL A 322 -45.77 6.58 -1.93
C VAL A 322 -46.36 6.95 -3.29
N PHE A 323 -45.53 7.23 -4.30
CA PHE A 323 -46.00 7.58 -5.65
C PHE A 323 -46.79 6.42 -6.31
N SER A 324 -46.37 5.18 -6.11
CA SER A 324 -47.10 3.99 -6.60
C SER A 324 -48.50 3.89 -5.96
N CYS A 325 -48.59 4.00 -4.63
CA CYS A 325 -49.87 4.00 -3.92
C CYS A 325 -50.79 5.16 -4.35
N CYS A 326 -50.25 6.38 -4.49
CA CYS A 326 -51.02 7.52 -5.00
C CYS A 326 -51.50 7.29 -6.44
N GLY A 327 -50.66 6.74 -7.32
CA GLY A 327 -51.03 6.42 -8.70
C GLY A 327 -52.14 5.37 -8.79
N ILE A 328 -52.08 4.32 -7.97
CA ILE A 328 -53.12 3.28 -7.87
C ILE A 328 -54.46 3.88 -7.40
N VAL A 329 -54.42 4.75 -6.38
CA VAL A 329 -55.62 5.42 -5.85
C VAL A 329 -56.23 6.37 -6.90
N ILE A 330 -55.42 7.16 -7.59
CA ILE A 330 -55.90 8.06 -8.67
C ILE A 330 -56.51 7.25 -9.82
N TYR A 331 -55.84 6.18 -10.27
CA TYR A 331 -56.35 5.29 -11.31
C TYR A 331 -57.69 4.62 -10.93
N ALA A 332 -57.84 4.21 -9.68
CA ALA A 332 -59.10 3.67 -9.17
C ALA A 332 -60.22 4.73 -9.19
N PHE A 333 -59.95 5.96 -8.75
CA PHE A 333 -60.93 7.05 -8.82
C PHE A 333 -61.31 7.42 -10.26
N SER A 334 -60.35 7.42 -11.20
CA SER A 334 -60.65 7.63 -12.63
C SER A 334 -61.55 6.53 -13.19
N ARG A 335 -61.31 5.26 -12.83
CA ARG A 335 -62.15 4.13 -13.26
C ARG A 335 -63.57 4.19 -12.72
N CYS A 336 -63.76 4.59 -11.46
CA CYS A 336 -65.09 4.71 -10.86
C CYS A 336 -65.94 5.85 -11.47
N GLY A 337 -65.37 6.73 -12.31
CA GLY A 337 -66.09 7.81 -12.97
C GLY A 337 -66.72 7.46 -14.33
N GLU A 338 -66.35 6.34 -14.96
CA GLU A 338 -66.78 6.01 -16.34
C GLU A 338 -68.04 5.12 -16.42
N GLU A 339 -68.55 4.61 -15.30
CA GLU A 339 -69.52 3.49 -15.31
C GLU A 339 -70.99 3.88 -15.02
N GLU A 340 -71.29 5.15 -14.69
CA GLU A 340 -72.69 5.61 -14.48
C GLU A 340 -73.41 6.09 -15.76
N ASP A 341 -72.68 6.55 -16.79
CA ASP A 341 -73.25 7.38 -17.87
C ASP A 341 -73.84 6.62 -19.08
N ILE A 342 -73.85 5.27 -19.04
CA ILE A 342 -74.13 4.41 -20.22
C ILE A 342 -75.45 3.60 -20.09
N ARG A 343 -76.16 3.62 -18.94
CA ARG A 343 -77.16 2.57 -18.65
C ARG A 343 -78.49 2.97 -17.98
N ARG A 344 -79.16 4.06 -18.41
CA ARG A 344 -80.60 4.24 -18.10
C ARG A 344 -81.45 5.14 -19.01
N HIS A 345 -81.37 4.93 -20.33
CA HIS A 345 -82.52 5.18 -21.20
C HIS A 345 -82.97 3.86 -21.82
N ASP A 346 -84.30 3.66 -21.86
CA ASP A 346 -85.06 2.49 -22.33
C ASP A 346 -84.75 1.17 -21.56
N GLU A 347 -85.70 0.28 -21.26
CA GLU A 347 -87.05 0.06 -21.79
C GLU A 347 -88.16 -0.03 -20.71
N VAL A 348 -89.41 -0.12 -21.16
CA VAL A 348 -90.63 -0.34 -20.36
C VAL A 348 -91.10 -1.79 -20.49
N ILE A 349 -91.48 -2.45 -19.37
CA ILE A 349 -92.60 -3.43 -19.27
C ILE A 349 -92.85 -3.84 -17.80
N ASN A 350 -94.11 -4.12 -17.45
CA ASN A 350 -94.56 -4.52 -16.10
C ASN A 350 -94.35 -6.01 -15.80
N VAL A 351 -94.31 -6.38 -14.50
CA VAL A 351 -95.21 -7.40 -13.87
C VAL A 351 -95.09 -7.37 -12.33
N HIS A 352 -96.04 -7.99 -11.62
CA HIS A 352 -96.45 -7.71 -10.24
C HIS A 352 -95.87 -8.65 -9.14
N VAL A 353 -95.38 -8.05 -8.03
CA VAL A 353 -95.62 -8.38 -6.59
C VAL A 353 -95.50 -9.85 -6.06
N THR A 354 -94.55 -10.05 -5.13
CA THR A 354 -94.71 -10.45 -3.68
C THR A 354 -93.36 -10.15 -2.95
N SER A 355 -93.26 -9.44 -1.82
CA SER A 355 -93.63 -9.73 -0.41
C SER A 355 -92.86 -10.93 0.19
N SER A 356 -92.17 -10.89 1.35
CA SER A 356 -92.18 -9.96 2.53
C SER A 356 -90.87 -10.00 3.36
N ALA A 357 -90.65 -9.00 4.25
CA ALA A 357 -90.09 -9.03 5.65
C ALA A 357 -88.82 -9.86 6.05
N SER A 358 -88.02 -9.52 7.09
CA SER A 358 -87.83 -8.28 7.88
C SER A 358 -86.50 -8.29 8.71
N GLU A 359 -86.11 -7.10 9.19
CA GLU A 359 -85.44 -6.81 10.50
C GLU A 359 -83.92 -7.00 10.77
N VAL A 360 -83.47 -6.13 11.69
CA VAL A 360 -82.12 -5.54 11.99
C VAL A 360 -82.29 -4.76 13.34
N PRO A 361 -81.29 -4.37 14.18
CA PRO A 361 -79.81 -4.57 14.23
C PRO A 361 -79.41 -5.41 15.49
N SER A 362 -78.52 -5.12 16.48
CA SER A 362 -77.54 -4.05 16.78
C SER A 362 -76.54 -4.41 17.92
N SER A 363 -75.24 -4.10 17.70
CA SER A 363 -74.24 -3.70 18.74
C SER A 363 -73.82 -4.76 19.80
N SER A 364 -72.73 -4.65 20.58
CA SER A 364 -71.58 -3.71 20.58
C SER A 364 -70.37 -4.28 21.36
N THR A 365 -69.16 -4.08 20.81
CA THR A 365 -67.97 -3.51 21.48
C THR A 365 -67.23 -4.23 22.65
N MET A 366 -65.90 -4.33 22.48
CA MET A 366 -64.79 -4.41 23.48
C MET A 366 -64.38 -5.74 24.17
N SER A 367 -63.17 -6.18 23.77
CA SER A 367 -61.97 -6.28 24.63
C SER A 367 -61.53 -7.58 25.32
N SER A 368 -60.29 -7.95 24.94
CA SER A 368 -59.16 -8.38 25.80
C SER A 368 -58.85 -9.87 26.02
N MET A 369 -57.61 -10.20 25.64
CA MET A 369 -56.67 -11.16 26.25
C MET A 369 -57.15 -12.57 26.65
N LYS A 370 -56.53 -13.58 26.01
CA LYS A 370 -55.77 -14.58 26.78
C LYS A 370 -54.56 -15.15 26.02
N SER A 371 -53.48 -15.37 26.75
CA SER A 371 -52.30 -16.10 26.31
C SER A 371 -52.41 -17.57 26.72
N SER A 372 -51.80 -18.47 25.95
CA SER A 372 -51.41 -19.82 26.38
C SER A 372 -50.18 -20.27 25.60
N SER A 373 -49.12 -20.65 26.30
CA SER A 373 -47.99 -21.42 25.75
C SER A 373 -48.26 -22.92 25.91
N SER A 374 -47.63 -23.76 25.08
CA SER A 374 -47.28 -25.12 25.50
C SER A 374 -46.13 -25.72 24.71
N THR A 375 -45.21 -26.35 25.44
CA THR A 375 -43.99 -27.02 24.98
C THR A 375 -44.28 -28.40 24.38
N ARG A 376 -43.58 -28.76 23.28
CA ARG A 376 -43.26 -30.15 22.88
C ARG A 376 -42.13 -30.10 21.83
N LYS A 377 -41.16 -31.02 21.83
CA LYS A 377 -40.79 -32.00 22.86
C LYS A 377 -39.31 -32.38 22.70
#